data_AF-A0A7D6IAC6-F1
#
_entry.id   AF-A0A7D6IAC6-F1
#
_cell.length_a   1.000
_cell.length_b   1.000
_cell.length_c   1.000
_cell.angle_alpha   90.00
_cell.angle_beta   90.00
_cell.angle_gamma   90.00
#
_symmetry.space_group_name_H-M   'P 1'
#
loop_
_entity.id
_entity.type
_entity.pdbx_description
1 polymer ?
#
loop_
_entity_poly.entity_id
_entity_poly.type
_entity_poly.pdbx_seq_one_letter_code
_entity_poly.pdbx_strand_id
1 'polypeptide(L)'
;MAHQARSRWRTQVVIRLIVAAAVGVIAATLVHFLAGLRYAPSVGWIAAAATYLVWTWIVVLPMDAAKTREHVEPEDPPRGWLTDAVILTASVASLAGVEHLLAAGSKSGAEKDIAAAVGVVSIIAAWCVVHTVFSVRYADIYYSDANDGITSIGFTGSDNPRFLDFFYLGFTIGMTYQVSDTSLQTGQLRRIALAQALLSYLFGAVILAVTINLVVALSNS
;
A
#
# COMPACT_ATOMS: atom_id res chain seq x y z
N MET A 1 -33.32 -0.03 0.59
CA MET A 1 -32.36 0.98 1.07
C MET A 1 -30.92 0.47 1.08
N ALA A 2 -30.64 -0.72 1.61
CA ALA A 2 -29.29 -1.28 1.59
C ALA A 2 -28.67 -1.41 0.17
N HIS A 3 -29.46 -1.62 -0.91
CA HIS A 3 -28.94 -1.72 -2.29
C HIS A 3 -28.35 -0.43 -2.86
N GLN A 4 -28.75 0.73 -2.32
CA GLN A 4 -28.27 2.04 -2.76
C GLN A 4 -27.00 2.49 -2.01
N ALA A 5 -26.83 2.09 -0.74
CA ALA A 5 -25.56 2.26 -0.03
C ALA A 5 -24.44 1.39 -0.65
N ARG A 6 -24.82 0.18 -1.10
CA ARG A 6 -23.96 -0.84 -1.72
C ARG A 6 -23.30 -0.46 -3.06
N SER A 7 -23.97 0.32 -3.94
CA SER A 7 -23.32 0.79 -5.18
C SER A 7 -22.33 1.93 -4.92
N ARG A 8 -22.57 2.72 -3.86
CA ARG A 8 -21.79 3.92 -3.55
C ARG A 8 -20.37 3.56 -3.13
N TRP A 9 -20.14 2.51 -2.34
CA TRP A 9 -18.80 2.16 -1.84
C TRP A 9 -17.85 1.61 -2.92
N ARG A 10 -18.28 0.63 -3.74
CA ARG A 10 -17.50 0.21 -4.92
C ARG A 10 -17.26 1.36 -5.87
N THR A 11 -18.28 2.22 -6.04
CA THR A 11 -18.11 3.46 -6.79
C THR A 11 -17.04 4.34 -6.15
N GLN A 12 -16.97 4.46 -4.82
CA GLN A 12 -15.91 5.24 -4.15
C GLN A 12 -14.51 4.63 -4.33
N VAL A 13 -14.31 3.32 -4.12
CA VAL A 13 -12.97 2.70 -4.30
C VAL A 13 -12.55 2.74 -5.77
N VAL A 14 -13.45 2.40 -6.69
CA VAL A 14 -13.18 2.47 -8.13
C VAL A 14 -12.96 3.92 -8.59
N ILE A 15 -13.73 4.89 -8.08
CA ILE A 15 -13.49 6.33 -8.34
C ILE A 15 -12.11 6.71 -7.84
N ARG A 16 -11.72 6.33 -6.61
CA ARG A 16 -10.39 6.64 -6.08
C ARG A 16 -9.29 6.09 -6.99
N LEU A 17 -9.44 4.86 -7.46
CA LEU A 17 -8.49 4.23 -8.38
C LEU A 17 -8.48 4.91 -9.75
N ILE A 18 -9.64 5.25 -10.31
CA ILE A 18 -9.75 5.99 -11.58
C ILE A 18 -9.10 7.36 -11.44
N VAL A 19 -9.34 8.08 -10.35
CA VAL A 19 -8.74 9.41 -10.12
C VAL A 19 -7.24 9.27 -9.90
N ALA A 20 -6.78 8.31 -9.10
CA ALA A 20 -5.36 8.05 -8.92
C ALA A 20 -4.67 7.72 -10.25
N ALA A 21 -5.29 6.85 -11.08
CA ALA A 21 -4.78 6.52 -12.40
C ALA A 21 -4.76 7.73 -13.34
N ALA A 22 -5.83 8.54 -13.35
CA ALA A 22 -5.90 9.75 -14.15
C ALA A 22 -4.82 10.77 -13.75
N VAL A 23 -4.64 11.01 -12.45
CA VAL A 23 -3.56 11.87 -11.93
C VAL A 23 -2.19 11.33 -12.33
N GLY A 24 -1.98 10.02 -12.22
CA GLY A 24 -0.74 9.37 -12.65
C GLY A 24 -0.46 9.52 -14.14
N VAL A 25 -1.47 9.30 -15.00
CA VAL A 25 -1.36 9.48 -16.45
C VAL A 25 -1.06 10.94 -16.79
N ILE A 26 -1.75 11.89 -16.16
CA ILE A 26 -1.50 13.33 -16.36
C ILE A 26 -0.06 13.67 -15.97
N ALA A 27 0.39 13.22 -14.79
CA ALA A 27 1.74 13.48 -14.31
C ALA A 27 2.81 12.86 -15.23
N ALA A 28 2.64 11.60 -15.65
CA ALA A 28 3.53 10.95 -16.60
C ALA A 28 3.59 11.69 -17.94
N THR A 29 2.43 12.11 -18.46
CA THR A 29 2.32 12.81 -19.75
C THR A 29 3.02 14.17 -19.68
N LEU A 30 2.81 14.93 -18.60
CA LEU A 30 3.49 16.22 -18.39
C LEU A 30 5.01 16.05 -18.33
N VAL A 31 5.50 15.07 -17.56
CA VAL A 31 6.95 14.80 -17.48
C VAL A 31 7.50 14.33 -18.82
N HIS A 32 6.75 13.52 -19.57
CA HIS A 32 7.16 13.06 -20.89
C HIS A 32 7.41 14.24 -21.84
N PHE A 33 6.51 15.21 -21.89
CA PHE A 33 6.66 16.38 -22.76
C PHE A 33 7.72 17.37 -22.29
N LEU A 34 8.00 17.46 -20.99
CA LEU A 34 8.95 18.42 -20.43
C LEU A 34 10.38 17.89 -20.32
N ALA A 35 10.54 16.60 -20.02
CA ALA A 35 11.82 15.99 -19.64
C ALA A 35 12.07 14.61 -20.30
N GLY A 36 11.19 14.18 -21.21
CA GLY A 36 11.30 12.92 -21.93
C GLY A 36 10.78 11.71 -21.15
N LEU A 37 10.85 10.52 -21.78
CA LEU A 37 10.22 9.30 -21.28
C LEU A 37 10.90 8.70 -20.03
N ARG A 38 12.14 9.11 -19.73
CA ARG A 38 12.98 8.46 -18.70
C ARG A 38 12.34 8.40 -17.32
N TYR A 39 11.79 9.52 -16.85
CA TYR A 39 11.21 9.65 -15.51
C TYR A 39 9.67 9.65 -15.51
N ALA A 40 9.06 9.76 -16.69
CA ALA A 40 7.62 9.88 -16.85
C ALA A 40 6.84 8.72 -16.18
N PRO A 41 7.19 7.43 -16.40
CA PRO A 41 6.49 6.32 -15.74
C PRO A 41 6.60 6.37 -14.22
N SER A 42 7.78 6.62 -13.67
CA SER A 42 8.02 6.64 -12.22
C SER A 42 7.31 7.80 -11.54
N VAL A 43 7.33 9.00 -12.15
CA VAL A 43 6.59 10.15 -11.61
C VAL A 43 5.08 9.91 -11.69
N GLY A 44 4.58 9.34 -12.79
CA GLY A 44 3.18 8.95 -12.91
C GLY A 44 2.75 7.95 -11.83
N TRP A 45 3.57 6.93 -11.58
CA TRP A 45 3.35 5.97 -10.51
C TRP A 45 3.32 6.65 -9.13
N ILE A 46 4.32 7.47 -8.81
CA ILE A 46 4.41 8.19 -7.53
C ILE A 46 3.16 9.06 -7.33
N ALA A 47 2.72 9.78 -8.36
CA ALA A 47 1.53 10.63 -8.29
C ALA A 47 0.25 9.81 -8.07
N ALA A 48 0.09 8.68 -8.77
CA ALA A 48 -1.04 7.78 -8.58
C ALA A 48 -1.06 7.17 -7.17
N ALA A 49 0.08 6.63 -6.72
CA ALA A 49 0.22 6.03 -5.39
C ALA A 49 -0.05 7.06 -4.28
N ALA A 50 0.53 8.27 -4.39
CA ALA A 50 0.30 9.34 -3.43
C ALA A 50 -1.18 9.75 -3.38
N THR A 51 -1.84 9.88 -4.53
CA THR A 51 -3.28 10.20 -4.60
C THR A 51 -4.12 9.12 -3.91
N TYR A 52 -3.84 7.84 -4.19
CA TYR A 52 -4.53 6.72 -3.56
C TYR A 52 -4.32 6.69 -2.04
N LEU A 53 -3.08 6.84 -1.58
CA LEU A 53 -2.72 6.82 -0.16
C LEU A 53 -3.38 7.96 0.60
N VAL A 54 -3.16 9.20 0.16
CA VAL A 54 -3.67 10.40 0.82
C VAL A 54 -5.19 10.37 0.89
N TRP A 55 -5.87 10.03 -0.21
CA TRP A 55 -7.32 9.92 -0.20
C TRP A 55 -7.78 8.84 0.77
N THR A 56 -7.20 7.64 0.70
CA THR A 56 -7.57 6.53 1.58
C THR A 56 -7.41 6.94 3.04
N TRP A 57 -6.26 7.49 3.41
CA TRP A 57 -5.95 7.89 4.79
C TRP A 57 -6.86 9.00 5.31
N ILE A 58 -7.13 10.03 4.50
CA ILE A 58 -8.09 11.10 4.86
C ILE A 58 -9.47 10.55 5.18
N VAL A 59 -9.90 9.50 4.46
CA VAL A 59 -11.22 8.91 4.70
C VAL A 59 -11.23 7.97 5.90
N VAL A 60 -10.24 7.08 6.03
CA VAL A 60 -10.30 5.98 7.00
C VAL A 60 -9.75 6.34 8.38
N LEU A 61 -8.69 7.15 8.48
CA LEU A 61 -8.04 7.44 9.76
C LEU A 61 -8.94 8.17 10.78
N PRO A 62 -9.82 9.11 10.39
CA PRO A 62 -10.71 9.79 11.33
C PRO A 62 -11.85 8.92 11.86
N MET A 63 -12.06 7.71 11.33
CA MET A 63 -13.17 6.85 11.72
C MET A 63 -12.99 6.32 13.14
N ASP A 64 -14.07 6.37 13.91
CA ASP A 64 -14.24 5.62 15.15
C ASP A 64 -14.60 4.16 14.83
N ALA A 65 -14.74 3.33 15.87
CA ALA A 65 -15.04 1.91 15.70
C ALA A 65 -16.39 1.65 15.01
N ALA A 66 -17.41 2.48 15.26
CA ALA A 66 -18.73 2.32 14.65
C ALA A 66 -18.68 2.63 13.15
N LYS A 67 -18.04 3.74 12.78
CA LYS A 67 -17.81 4.12 11.38
C LYS A 67 -16.89 3.13 10.68
N THR A 68 -15.88 2.60 11.37
CA THR A 68 -15.00 1.56 10.80
C THR A 68 -15.83 0.34 10.45
N ARG A 69 -16.67 -0.17 11.37
CA ARG A 69 -17.58 -1.29 11.12
C ARG A 69 -18.51 -1.04 9.94
N GLU A 70 -19.16 0.12 9.91
CA GLU A 70 -20.05 0.49 8.80
C GLU A 70 -19.30 0.60 7.47
N HIS A 71 -18.03 1.03 7.51
CA HIS A 71 -17.19 1.17 6.32
C HIS A 71 -16.75 -0.16 5.70
N VAL A 72 -16.61 -1.22 6.52
CA VAL A 72 -16.07 -2.52 6.11
C VAL A 72 -17.09 -3.66 6.24
N GLU A 73 -18.38 -3.33 6.30
CA GLU A 73 -19.44 -4.34 6.44
C GLU A 73 -19.41 -5.34 5.26
N PRO A 74 -19.40 -6.67 5.52
CA PRO A 74 -19.15 -7.71 4.51
C PRO A 74 -20.03 -7.62 3.27
N GLU A 75 -19.40 -7.79 2.12
CA GLU A 75 -20.05 -7.96 0.82
C GLU A 75 -20.48 -9.42 0.58
N ASP A 76 -21.61 -9.60 -0.10
CA ASP A 76 -21.99 -10.86 -0.73
C ASP A 76 -22.22 -10.62 -2.23
N PRO A 77 -21.38 -11.15 -3.16
CA PRO A 77 -20.21 -12.01 -2.95
C PRO A 77 -18.90 -11.24 -2.67
N PRO A 78 -17.93 -11.86 -1.97
CA PRO A 78 -16.68 -11.23 -1.56
C PRO A 78 -15.74 -11.05 -2.77
N ARG A 79 -15.74 -9.85 -3.37
CA ARG A 79 -14.91 -9.54 -4.57
C ARG A 79 -13.78 -8.53 -4.31
N GLY A 80 -13.63 -8.02 -3.09
CA GLY A 80 -12.56 -7.10 -2.70
C GLY A 80 -11.14 -7.61 -2.98
N TRP A 81 -10.94 -8.93 -2.93
CA TRP A 81 -9.64 -9.58 -3.18
C TRP A 81 -9.07 -9.30 -4.57
N LEU A 82 -9.91 -9.04 -5.58
CA LEU A 82 -9.44 -8.78 -6.94
C LEU A 82 -8.79 -7.40 -7.03
N THR A 83 -9.40 -6.39 -6.39
CA THR A 83 -8.84 -5.05 -6.30
C THR A 83 -7.54 -5.06 -5.52
N ASP A 84 -7.51 -5.77 -4.38
CA ASP A 84 -6.30 -5.95 -3.58
C ASP A 84 -5.19 -6.62 -4.40
N ALA A 85 -5.51 -7.69 -5.12
CA ALA A 85 -4.56 -8.41 -5.98
C ALA A 85 -4.00 -7.52 -7.09
N VAL A 86 -4.84 -6.70 -7.75
CA VAL A 86 -4.40 -5.76 -8.78
C VAL A 86 -3.46 -4.72 -8.19
N ILE A 87 -3.80 -4.13 -7.04
CA ILE A 87 -2.96 -3.11 -6.39
C ILE A 87 -1.63 -3.73 -5.93
N LEU A 88 -1.66 -4.89 -5.27
CA LEU A 88 -0.45 -5.59 -4.83
C LEU A 88 0.45 -5.96 -6.02
N THR A 89 -0.14 -6.46 -7.10
CA THR A 89 0.61 -6.78 -8.33
C THR A 89 1.23 -5.53 -8.93
N ALA A 90 0.49 -4.42 -9.00
CA ALA A 90 1.00 -3.14 -9.47
C ALA A 90 2.13 -2.60 -8.57
N SER A 91 2.00 -2.71 -7.25
CA SER A 91 3.04 -2.32 -6.29
C SER A 91 4.30 -3.16 -6.44
N VAL A 92 4.18 -4.47 -6.65
CA VAL A 92 5.34 -5.33 -6.93
C VAL A 92 5.98 -4.96 -8.26
N ALA A 93 5.19 -4.77 -9.32
CA ALA A 93 5.68 -4.34 -10.62
C ALA A 93 6.38 -2.96 -10.54
N SER A 94 5.93 -2.07 -9.64
CA SER A 94 6.54 -0.76 -9.41
C SER A 94 7.94 -0.81 -8.79
N LEU A 95 8.40 -1.99 -8.32
CA LEU A 95 9.82 -2.22 -8.04
C LEU A 95 10.70 -2.03 -9.29
N ALA A 96 10.12 -1.89 -10.49
CA ALA A 96 10.84 -1.31 -11.64
C ALA A 96 11.49 0.05 -11.33
N GLY A 97 11.00 0.82 -10.34
CA GLY A 97 11.69 2.02 -9.84
C GLY A 97 13.09 1.76 -9.25
N VAL A 98 13.41 0.50 -8.93
CA VAL A 98 14.77 0.05 -8.60
C VAL A 98 15.73 0.26 -9.77
N GLU A 99 15.25 0.15 -11.01
CA GLU A 99 16.05 0.43 -12.21
C GLU A 99 16.61 1.85 -12.15
N HIS A 100 15.78 2.85 -11.82
CA HIS A 100 16.22 4.24 -11.70
C HIS A 100 17.23 4.43 -10.57
N LEU A 101 17.05 3.73 -9.45
CA LEU A 101 17.97 3.79 -8.32
C LEU A 101 19.33 3.15 -8.66
N LEU A 102 19.34 2.03 -9.38
CA LEU A 102 20.56 1.39 -9.89
C LEU A 102 21.24 2.26 -10.96
N ALA A 103 20.46 2.85 -11.86
CA ALA A 103 20.95 3.76 -12.89
C ALA A 103 21.55 5.06 -12.30
N ALA A 104 21.25 5.41 -11.05
CA ALA A 104 21.93 6.52 -10.37
C ALA A 104 23.42 6.25 -10.16
N GLY A 105 23.82 4.98 -10.01
CA GLY A 105 25.22 4.60 -9.78
C GLY A 105 26.16 4.88 -10.97
N SER A 106 25.62 5.03 -12.18
CA SER A 106 26.39 5.34 -13.39
C SER A 106 26.30 6.81 -13.82
N LYS A 107 25.70 7.67 -13.01
CA LYS A 107 25.50 9.10 -13.29
C LYS A 107 26.36 9.99 -12.39
N SER A 108 26.53 11.25 -12.80
CA SER A 108 27.21 12.30 -12.04
C SER A 108 26.34 13.55 -11.88
N GLY A 109 26.67 14.37 -10.87
CA GLY A 109 25.97 15.64 -10.60
C GLY A 109 24.48 15.48 -10.29
N ALA A 110 23.70 16.52 -10.60
CA ALA A 110 22.27 16.59 -10.26
C ALA A 110 21.42 15.44 -10.82
N GLU A 111 21.84 14.80 -11.92
CA GLU A 111 21.09 13.70 -12.52
C GLU A 111 21.14 12.42 -11.67
N LYS A 112 22.23 12.23 -10.92
CA LYS A 112 22.39 11.15 -9.93
C LYS A 112 21.40 11.34 -8.78
N ASP A 113 21.35 12.55 -8.21
CA ASP A 113 20.49 12.87 -7.08
C ASP A 113 19.01 12.73 -7.44
N ILE A 114 18.61 13.20 -8.63
CA ILE A 114 17.23 13.05 -9.13
C ILE A 114 16.88 11.58 -9.32
N ALA A 115 17.75 10.78 -9.95
CA ALA A 115 17.50 9.35 -10.16
C ALA A 115 17.38 8.59 -8.83
N ALA A 116 18.24 8.91 -7.86
CA ALA A 116 18.19 8.33 -6.52
C ALA A 116 16.90 8.72 -5.79
N ALA A 117 16.53 10.00 -5.79
CA ALA A 117 15.32 10.49 -5.15
C ALA A 117 14.05 9.85 -5.74
N VAL A 118 13.94 9.78 -7.08
CA VAL A 118 12.79 9.14 -7.74
C VAL A 118 12.69 7.66 -7.37
N GLY A 119 13.81 6.93 -7.37
CA GLY A 119 13.84 5.52 -6.98
C GLY A 119 13.39 5.30 -5.54
N VAL A 120 13.95 6.08 -4.60
CA VAL A 120 13.60 5.99 -3.17
C VAL A 120 12.12 6.33 -2.92
N VAL A 121 11.62 7.42 -3.50
CA VAL A 121 10.22 7.82 -3.33
C VAL A 121 9.27 6.78 -3.94
N SER A 122 9.61 6.21 -5.09
CA SER A 122 8.82 5.14 -5.73
C SER A 122 8.70 3.90 -4.84
N ILE A 123 9.81 3.50 -4.22
CA ILE A 123 9.87 2.36 -3.29
C ILE A 123 9.02 2.64 -2.05
N ILE A 124 9.17 3.80 -1.42
CA ILE A 124 8.39 4.18 -0.23
C ILE A 124 6.90 4.20 -0.55
N ALA A 125 6.53 4.78 -1.71
CA ALA A 125 5.14 4.81 -2.14
C ALA A 125 4.56 3.39 -2.33
N ALA A 126 5.31 2.49 -2.99
CA ALA A 126 4.91 1.10 -3.16
C ALA A 126 4.72 0.37 -1.83
N TRP A 127 5.68 0.53 -0.90
CA TRP A 127 5.64 -0.05 0.44
C TRP A 127 4.41 0.44 1.23
N CYS A 128 4.15 1.76 1.23
CA CYS A 128 2.98 2.33 1.89
C CYS A 128 1.66 1.81 1.29
N VAL A 129 1.58 1.67 -0.04
CA VAL A 129 0.38 1.14 -0.72
C VAL A 129 0.10 -0.29 -0.28
N VAL A 130 1.13 -1.16 -0.31
CA VAL A 130 1.01 -2.56 0.11
C VAL A 130 0.46 -2.65 1.53
N HIS A 131 1.05 -1.94 2.49
CA HIS A 131 0.60 -2.04 3.89
C HIS A 131 -0.74 -1.38 4.16
N THR A 132 -1.07 -0.30 3.43
CA THR A 132 -2.42 0.28 3.48
C THR A 132 -3.48 -0.73 2.99
N VAL A 133 -3.21 -1.45 1.89
CA VAL A 133 -4.13 -2.49 1.38
C VAL A 133 -4.30 -3.62 2.39
N PHE A 134 -3.21 -4.14 2.97
CA PHE A 134 -3.30 -5.16 4.01
C PHE A 134 -4.05 -4.67 5.25
N SER A 135 -3.84 -3.43 5.69
CA SER A 135 -4.56 -2.85 6.82
C SER A 135 -6.07 -2.74 6.57
N VAL A 136 -6.48 -2.28 5.39
CA VAL A 136 -7.91 -2.27 5.02
C VAL A 136 -8.46 -3.69 4.96
N ARG A 137 -7.68 -4.64 4.44
CA ARG A 137 -8.06 -6.06 4.37
C ARG A 137 -8.24 -6.70 5.76
N TYR A 138 -7.42 -6.33 6.73
CA TYR A 138 -7.58 -6.81 8.10
C TYR A 138 -8.85 -6.27 8.76
N ALA A 139 -9.19 -5.01 8.52
CA ALA A 139 -10.45 -4.44 8.99
C ALA A 139 -11.66 -5.19 8.39
N ASP A 140 -11.65 -5.41 7.07
CA ASP A 140 -12.67 -6.16 6.34
C ASP A 140 -12.89 -7.56 6.93
N ILE A 141 -11.81 -8.32 7.14
CA ILE A 141 -11.90 -9.68 7.70
C ILE A 141 -12.40 -9.66 9.15
N TYR A 142 -11.89 -8.75 9.98
CA TYR A 142 -12.28 -8.67 11.39
C TYR A 142 -13.78 -8.43 11.55
N TYR A 143 -14.32 -7.45 10.83
CA TYR A 143 -15.73 -7.09 10.94
C TYR A 143 -16.66 -8.04 10.19
N SER A 144 -16.14 -8.74 9.18
CA SER A 144 -16.87 -9.83 8.54
C SER A 144 -17.04 -11.01 9.50
N ASP A 145 -15.96 -11.51 10.09
CA ASP A 145 -15.99 -12.65 11.01
C ASP A 145 -16.78 -12.34 12.29
N ALA A 146 -16.72 -11.08 12.78
CA ALA A 146 -17.47 -10.65 13.96
C ALA A 146 -18.99 -10.70 13.78
N ASN A 147 -19.49 -10.54 12.55
CA ASN A 147 -20.91 -10.73 12.25
C ASN A 147 -21.34 -12.20 12.40
N ASP A 148 -20.41 -13.14 12.19
CA ASP A 148 -20.61 -14.58 12.38
C ASP A 148 -20.27 -15.03 13.82
N GLY A 149 -19.98 -14.08 14.72
CA GLY A 149 -19.61 -14.35 16.12
C GLY A 149 -18.18 -14.84 16.34
N ILE A 150 -17.31 -14.74 15.32
CA ILE A 150 -15.91 -15.16 15.37
C ILE A 150 -15.01 -13.93 15.44
N THR A 151 -14.17 -13.83 16.48
CA THR A 151 -13.16 -12.77 16.57
C THR A 151 -11.85 -13.24 15.94
N SER A 152 -11.56 -12.84 14.69
CA SER A 152 -10.36 -13.32 13.98
C SER A 152 -9.06 -12.63 14.37
N ILE A 153 -9.13 -11.42 14.92
CA ILE A 153 -7.99 -10.67 15.48
C ILE A 153 -8.27 -10.34 16.95
N GLY A 154 -7.43 -10.80 17.86
CA GLY A 154 -7.48 -10.38 19.26
C GLY A 154 -6.55 -9.20 19.50
N PHE A 155 -7.08 -7.97 19.51
CA PHE A 155 -6.38 -6.78 19.98
C PHE A 155 -6.36 -6.76 21.51
N THR A 156 -5.25 -6.34 22.10
CA THR A 156 -5.11 -6.22 23.56
C THR A 156 -5.78 -4.91 24.03
N GLY A 157 -6.88 -5.00 24.79
CA GLY A 157 -7.63 -3.84 25.29
C GLY A 157 -9.15 -4.06 25.26
N SER A 158 -9.94 -3.16 25.85
CA SER A 158 -11.41 -3.26 25.95
C SER A 158 -12.19 -2.45 24.90
N ASP A 159 -11.52 -1.91 23.89
CA ASP A 159 -12.14 -1.04 22.89
C ASP A 159 -12.38 -1.80 21.57
N ASN A 160 -13.50 -1.51 20.91
CA ASN A 160 -13.73 -2.00 19.54
C ASN A 160 -12.68 -1.39 18.61
N PRO A 161 -11.97 -2.17 17.78
CA PRO A 161 -10.84 -1.66 17.00
C PRO A 161 -11.30 -0.72 15.89
N ARG A 162 -10.58 0.37 15.66
CA ARG A 162 -10.80 1.31 14.56
C ARG A 162 -9.77 1.08 13.45
N PHE A 163 -9.92 1.75 12.31
CA PHE A 163 -8.94 1.66 11.21
C PHE A 163 -7.49 1.83 11.66
N LEU A 164 -7.23 2.73 12.62
CA LEU A 164 -5.87 2.96 13.13
C LEU A 164 -5.22 1.71 13.73
N ASP A 165 -5.99 0.82 14.37
CA ASP A 165 -5.50 -0.43 14.95
C ASP A 165 -5.11 -1.44 13.86
N PHE A 166 -5.86 -1.48 12.76
CA PHE A 166 -5.52 -2.30 11.60
C PHE A 166 -4.33 -1.72 10.81
N PHE A 167 -4.18 -0.40 10.80
CA PHE A 167 -2.98 0.28 10.31
C PHE A 167 -1.76 -0.07 11.16
N TYR A 168 -1.90 -0.03 12.49
CA TYR A 168 -0.87 -0.50 13.41
C TYR A 168 -0.46 -1.94 13.10
N LEU A 169 -1.43 -2.87 13.00
CA LEU A 169 -1.16 -4.27 12.67
C LEU A 169 -0.43 -4.42 11.32
N GLY A 170 -0.98 -3.83 10.27
CA GLY A 170 -0.43 -3.95 8.91
C GLY A 170 0.95 -3.33 8.77
N PHE A 171 1.16 -2.10 9.24
CA PHE A 171 2.47 -1.46 9.15
C PHE A 171 3.51 -2.13 10.05
N THR A 172 3.11 -2.63 11.23
CA THR A 172 4.06 -3.35 12.11
C THR A 172 4.54 -4.64 11.47
N ILE A 173 3.64 -5.46 10.91
CA ILE A 173 4.04 -6.64 10.10
C ILE A 173 4.91 -6.20 8.91
N GLY A 174 4.59 -5.08 8.26
CA GLY A 174 5.39 -4.54 7.15
C GLY A 174 6.82 -4.15 7.53
N MET A 175 7.01 -3.60 8.73
CA MET A 175 8.30 -3.12 9.21
C MET A 175 9.15 -4.21 9.86
N THR A 176 8.52 -5.17 10.55
CA THR A 176 9.23 -6.12 11.43
C THR A 176 8.93 -7.58 11.13
N TYR A 177 8.02 -7.85 10.19
CA TYR A 177 7.56 -9.18 9.79
C TYR A 177 6.76 -9.93 10.88
N GLN A 178 6.45 -9.29 12.02
CA GLN A 178 5.63 -9.85 13.09
C GLN A 178 4.95 -8.75 13.94
N VAL A 179 4.02 -9.13 14.80
CA VAL A 179 3.44 -8.27 15.84
C VAL A 179 3.33 -9.07 17.14
N SER A 180 3.59 -8.47 18.30
CA SER A 180 3.68 -9.18 19.58
C SER A 180 2.46 -9.06 20.48
N ASP A 181 1.66 -8.01 20.31
CA ASP A 181 0.54 -7.62 21.17
C ASP A 181 -0.84 -7.87 20.53
N THR A 182 -0.85 -8.46 19.33
CA THR A 182 -2.06 -8.77 18.56
C THR A 182 -2.06 -10.24 18.16
N SER A 183 -3.13 -10.95 18.49
CA SER A 183 -3.24 -12.40 18.26
C SER A 183 -4.07 -12.73 17.01
N LEU A 184 -3.50 -13.51 16.08
CA LEU A 184 -4.20 -13.96 14.87
C LEU A 184 -4.92 -15.29 15.14
N GLN A 185 -6.23 -15.24 15.30
CA GLN A 185 -7.04 -16.36 15.82
C GLN A 185 -7.38 -17.40 14.74
N THR A 186 -7.53 -17.00 13.47
CA THR A 186 -7.91 -17.92 12.38
C THR A 186 -6.74 -18.33 11.48
N GLY A 187 -6.83 -19.52 10.89
CA GLY A 187 -5.83 -20.01 9.92
C GLY A 187 -5.79 -19.19 8.63
N GLN A 188 -6.93 -18.68 8.18
CA GLN A 188 -7.02 -17.78 7.02
C GLN A 188 -6.21 -16.51 7.25
N LEU A 189 -6.37 -15.88 8.41
CA LEU A 189 -5.65 -14.66 8.75
C LEU A 189 -4.13 -14.88 8.85
N ARG A 190 -3.70 -16.00 9.44
CA ARG A 190 -2.28 -16.37 9.47
C ARG A 190 -1.67 -16.55 8.07
N ARG A 191 -2.43 -17.07 7.09
CA ARG A 191 -1.97 -17.17 5.69
C ARG A 191 -1.82 -15.79 5.05
N ILE A 192 -2.74 -14.88 5.32
CA ILE A 192 -2.68 -13.50 4.80
C ILE A 192 -1.50 -12.74 5.43
N ALA A 193 -1.32 -12.85 6.74
CA ALA A 193 -0.19 -12.26 7.44
C ALA A 193 1.15 -12.83 6.96
N LEU A 194 1.23 -14.14 6.69
CA LEU A 194 2.42 -14.76 6.11
C LEU A 194 2.71 -14.20 4.71
N ALA A 195 1.69 -14.08 3.86
CA ALA A 195 1.86 -13.48 2.53
C ALA A 195 2.36 -12.04 2.63
N GLN A 196 1.81 -11.24 3.54
CA GLN A 196 2.30 -9.89 3.83
C GLN A 196 3.75 -9.91 4.29
N ALA A 197 4.11 -10.75 5.26
CA ALA A 197 5.45 -10.82 5.82
C ALA A 197 6.49 -11.22 4.76
N LEU A 198 6.18 -12.21 3.92
CA LEU A 198 7.05 -12.63 2.80
C LEU A 198 7.24 -11.51 1.77
N LEU A 199 6.16 -10.81 1.43
CA LEU A 199 6.21 -9.67 0.53
C LEU A 199 7.06 -8.53 1.13
N SER A 200 6.86 -8.24 2.41
CA SER A 200 7.60 -7.21 3.15
C SER A 200 9.08 -7.55 3.21
N TYR A 201 9.42 -8.82 3.47
CA TYR A 201 10.80 -9.30 3.47
C TYR A 201 11.45 -9.13 2.10
N LEU A 202 10.76 -9.48 1.02
CA LEU A 202 11.25 -9.29 -0.34
C LEU A 202 11.52 -7.80 -0.63
N PHE A 203 10.58 -6.91 -0.28
CA PHE A 203 10.77 -5.46 -0.39
C PHE A 203 12.01 -5.02 0.40
N GLY A 204 12.12 -5.39 1.68
CA GLY A 204 13.25 -5.04 2.54
C GLY A 204 14.60 -5.52 1.97
N ALA A 205 14.64 -6.75 1.46
CA ALA A 205 15.84 -7.32 0.85
C ALA A 205 16.27 -6.56 -0.41
N VAL A 206 15.32 -6.23 -1.30
CA VAL A 206 15.58 -5.45 -2.52
C VAL A 206 16.07 -4.04 -2.16
N ILE A 207 15.40 -3.36 -1.22
CA ILE A 207 15.80 -2.02 -0.77
C ILE A 207 17.22 -2.04 -0.22
N LEU A 208 17.53 -3.02 0.63
CA LEU A 208 18.86 -3.17 1.21
C LEU A 208 19.93 -3.39 0.14
N ALA A 209 19.71 -4.32 -0.79
CA ALA A 209 20.64 -4.61 -1.88
C ALA A 209 20.93 -3.37 -2.73
N VAL A 210 19.88 -2.61 -3.08
CA VAL A 210 20.03 -1.42 -3.91
C VAL A 210 20.68 -0.27 -3.14
N THR A 211 20.36 -0.11 -1.85
CA THR A 211 21.00 0.88 -0.99
C THR A 211 22.50 0.64 -0.87
N ILE A 212 22.93 -0.63 -0.70
CA ILE A 212 24.35 -1.00 -0.68
C ILE A 212 25.02 -0.59 -2.00
N ASN A 213 24.42 -0.93 -3.15
CA ASN A 213 24.96 -0.57 -4.45
C ASN A 213 25.09 0.95 -4.62
N LEU A 214 24.09 1.72 -4.16
CA LEU A 214 24.12 3.17 -4.20
C LEU A 214 25.23 3.76 -3.32
N VAL A 215 25.40 3.26 -2.10
CA VAL A 215 26.46 3.71 -1.16
C VAL A 215 27.84 3.42 -1.75
N VAL A 216 28.05 2.24 -2.32
CA VAL A 216 29.31 1.90 -3.00
C VAL A 216 29.56 2.83 -4.19
N ALA A 217 28.54 3.12 -5.00
CA ALA A 217 28.68 4.06 -6.11
C ALA A 217 28.98 5.50 -5.64
N LEU A 218 28.38 5.96 -4.55
CA LEU A 218 28.65 7.26 -3.93
C LEU A 218 30.06 7.35 -3.32
N SER A 219 30.52 6.28 -2.67
CA SER A 219 31.86 6.23 -2.06
C SER A 219 33.00 6.18 -3.09
N ASN A 220 32.71 5.73 -4.31
CA ASN A 220 33.66 5.65 -5.41
C ASN A 220 33.56 6.86 -6.37
N SER A 221 32.71 7.85 -6.07
CA SER A 221 32.57 9.12 -6.81
C SER A 221 33.41 10.22 -6.18
#